data_AF-A0AA40DDP9-F1
#
_entry.id   AF-A0AA40DDP9-F1
#
_cell.length_a   1.000
_cell.length_b   1.000
_cell.length_c   1.000
_cell.angle_alpha   90.00
_cell.angle_beta   90.00
_cell.angle_gamma   90.00
#
_symmetry.space_group_name_H-M   'P 1'
#
loop_
_entity.id
_entity.type
_entity.pdbx_description
1 polymer ?
#
loop_
_entity_poly.entity_id
_entity_poly.type
_entity_poly.pdbx_seq_one_letter_code
_entity_poly.pdbx_strand_id
1 'polypeptide(L)'
;MWLLNTTTLELEEFGDNDLPLYAILSHTWDVPSQEVTFVEIKRSREAIINKTGFAKISNFCRLAREKGYRYGWVDTCCIDKRNSADLSEAINSMYRYYYDSQDCLVYLSDTQPISDWESLSYGNFKDAIKSCRWFTRGWTLQELIAPRIRSFYDAKWQEIDNCYRVAAISEITGINNTYLLWRDRIARVGISERMSWASQRHTTRSEDTAYSLMGIFNICMPVLYGEGGKKAFRRLQKEIMRVSFDQSLFVWKEDVRSSGLLARSPTSFANPPTLGLWAPRNLAPFYLTNVGLSVRLNILDILDEDREWVPKDVLAINDAEYTEKVQMAIIGCDVLNTDNQWVLLALYIQPIPGGSFVINGKPSKAYRRVACSTWTAVPEKALFHRTGPSKTSDALILEDEHFELVHRATREHDARS
;
A
#
# COMPACT_ATOMS: atom_id res chain seq x y z
N MET A 1 -10.70 23.50 -5.87
CA MET A 1 -10.29 22.57 -6.94
C MET A 1 -10.40 23.25 -8.31
N TRP A 2 -9.39 23.08 -9.20
CA TRP A 2 -9.48 23.55 -10.58
C TRP A 2 -10.04 22.46 -11.50
N LEU A 3 -10.95 22.82 -12.40
CA LEU A 3 -11.53 21.94 -13.41
C LEU A 3 -11.36 22.53 -14.80
N LEU A 4 -11.21 21.67 -15.79
CA LEU A 4 -11.13 22.03 -17.20
C LEU A 4 -12.51 22.02 -17.82
N ASN A 5 -12.93 23.12 -18.42
CA ASN A 5 -14.14 23.17 -19.23
C ASN A 5 -13.95 22.34 -20.50
N THR A 6 -14.78 21.32 -20.72
CA THR A 6 -14.57 20.35 -21.82
C THR A 6 -14.85 20.94 -23.21
N THR A 7 -15.48 22.12 -23.28
CA THR A 7 -15.72 22.84 -24.54
C THR A 7 -14.64 23.86 -24.81
N THR A 8 -14.35 24.74 -23.84
CA THR A 8 -13.37 25.82 -24.06
C THR A 8 -11.94 25.36 -23.83
N LEU A 9 -11.70 24.28 -23.07
CA LEU A 9 -10.38 23.87 -22.56
C LEU A 9 -9.72 24.91 -21.65
N GLU A 10 -10.53 25.73 -20.98
CA GLU A 10 -10.06 26.70 -19.99
C GLU A 10 -10.24 26.17 -18.57
N LEU A 11 -9.34 26.58 -17.67
CA LEU A 11 -9.40 26.20 -16.28
C LEU A 11 -10.30 27.16 -15.50
N GLU A 12 -11.25 26.60 -14.77
CA GLU A 12 -12.17 27.28 -13.86
C GLU A 12 -11.93 26.76 -12.43
N GLU A 13 -11.97 27.65 -11.44
CA GLU A 13 -11.78 27.31 -10.03
C GLU A 13 -13.13 27.18 -9.32
N PHE A 14 -13.26 26.13 -8.52
CA PHE A 14 -14.45 25.84 -7.73
C PHE A 14 -14.04 25.57 -6.28
N GLY A 15 -14.86 26.01 -5.34
CA GLY A 15 -14.75 25.60 -3.94
C GLY A 15 -15.37 24.22 -3.71
N ASP A 16 -15.27 23.73 -2.47
CA ASP A 16 -15.78 22.40 -2.11
C ASP A 16 -17.31 22.32 -2.10
N ASN A 17 -18.00 23.44 -1.83
CA ASN A 17 -19.46 23.49 -1.72
C ASN A 17 -20.18 23.69 -3.07
N ASP A 18 -19.44 24.05 -4.11
CA ASP A 18 -19.93 24.42 -5.45
C ASP A 18 -19.31 23.56 -6.56
N LEU A 19 -18.71 22.41 -6.19
CA LEU A 19 -18.05 21.53 -7.14
C LEU A 19 -19.09 20.92 -8.12
N PRO A 20 -18.98 21.19 -9.43
CA PRO A 20 -19.90 20.64 -10.42
C PRO A 20 -19.63 19.15 -10.65
N LEU A 21 -20.53 18.46 -11.36
CA LEU A 21 -20.25 17.11 -11.84
C LEU A 21 -19.13 17.15 -12.89
N TYR A 22 -18.15 16.25 -12.77
CA TYR A 22 -17.01 16.18 -13.68
C TYR A 22 -16.60 14.73 -14.00
N ALA A 23 -15.97 14.57 -15.17
CA ALA A 23 -15.20 13.38 -15.51
C ALA A 23 -13.74 13.55 -15.08
N ILE A 24 -13.03 12.46 -14.81
CA ILE A 24 -11.62 12.50 -14.42
C ILE A 24 -10.78 11.62 -15.35
N LEU A 25 -9.60 12.10 -15.74
CA LEU A 25 -8.67 11.32 -16.55
C LEU A 25 -7.74 10.51 -15.64
N SER A 26 -7.64 9.22 -15.91
CA SER A 26 -6.59 8.34 -15.37
C SER A 26 -5.64 7.97 -16.51
N HIS A 27 -4.36 8.28 -16.37
CA HIS A 27 -3.39 8.07 -17.44
C HIS A 27 -1.96 7.89 -16.92
N THR A 28 -1.07 7.41 -17.78
CA THR A 28 0.38 7.47 -17.54
C THR A 28 0.99 8.68 -18.22
N TRP A 29 1.87 9.38 -17.50
CA TRP A 29 2.57 10.52 -18.06
C TRP A 29 3.50 10.05 -19.18
N ASP A 30 3.51 10.82 -20.25
CA ASP A 30 4.46 10.69 -21.34
C ASP A 30 5.80 11.35 -20.94
N VAL A 31 6.62 11.72 -21.92
CA VAL A 31 7.81 12.55 -21.70
C VAL A 31 7.40 13.87 -21.03
N PRO A 32 8.04 14.29 -19.92
CA PRO A 32 7.63 15.49 -19.18
C PRO A 32 7.52 16.78 -20.01
N SER A 33 8.32 16.93 -21.06
CA SER A 33 8.27 18.09 -21.97
C SER A 33 7.04 18.11 -22.88
N GLN A 34 6.40 16.96 -23.08
CA GLN A 34 5.20 16.80 -23.91
C GLN A 34 3.90 16.88 -23.11
N GLU A 35 3.97 16.80 -21.78
CA GLU A 35 2.81 17.05 -20.94
C GLU A 35 2.48 18.55 -20.90
N VAL A 36 1.19 18.85 -20.71
CA VAL A 36 0.70 20.23 -20.58
C VAL A 36 0.55 20.53 -19.10
N THR A 37 1.22 21.58 -18.65
CA THR A 37 1.16 22.04 -17.25
C THR A 37 0.03 23.05 -17.02
N PHE A 38 -0.31 23.29 -15.75
CA PHE A 38 -1.27 24.31 -15.32
C PHE A 38 -0.96 25.71 -15.88
N VAL A 39 0.32 26.08 -15.92
CA VAL A 39 0.75 27.39 -16.43
C VAL A 39 0.59 27.46 -17.95
N GLU A 40 0.97 26.40 -18.65
CA GLU A 40 0.95 26.39 -20.11
C GLU A 40 -0.48 26.43 -20.66
N ILE A 41 -1.41 25.68 -20.05
CA ILE A 41 -2.81 25.67 -20.49
C ILE A 41 -3.50 27.03 -20.30
N LYS A 42 -3.06 27.83 -19.32
CA LYS A 42 -3.58 29.20 -19.08
C LYS A 42 -2.97 30.27 -20.00
N ARG A 43 -1.79 30.02 -20.58
CA ARG A 43 -1.02 31.07 -21.28
C ARG A 43 -1.36 31.21 -22.76
N SER A 44 -1.11 30.16 -23.54
CA SER A 44 -1.29 30.19 -25.01
C SER A 44 -1.52 28.78 -25.51
N ARG A 45 -2.61 28.60 -26.25
CA ARG A 45 -2.94 27.31 -26.87
C ARG A 45 -2.00 27.01 -28.03
N GLU A 46 -1.56 28.03 -28.75
CA GLU A 46 -0.62 27.92 -29.87
C GLU A 46 0.72 27.30 -29.41
N ALA A 47 1.17 27.63 -28.21
CA ALA A 47 2.41 27.10 -27.64
C ALA A 47 2.34 25.60 -27.28
N ILE A 48 1.14 25.06 -27.07
CA ILE A 48 0.93 23.67 -26.62
C ILE A 48 0.25 22.78 -27.66
N ILE A 49 -0.24 23.33 -28.76
CA ILE A 49 -1.07 22.58 -29.73
C ILE A 49 -0.37 21.35 -30.32
N ASN A 50 0.96 21.40 -30.43
CA ASN A 50 1.78 20.31 -30.98
C ASN A 50 2.23 19.29 -29.92
N LYS A 51 1.93 19.51 -28.64
CA LYS A 51 2.29 18.59 -27.57
C LYS A 51 1.37 17.37 -27.55
N THR A 52 1.93 16.17 -27.35
CA THR A 52 1.12 14.94 -27.22
C THR A 52 0.17 15.00 -26.02
N GLY A 53 0.58 15.66 -24.93
CA GLY A 53 -0.28 15.91 -23.76
C GLY A 53 -1.50 16.78 -24.08
N PHE A 54 -1.39 17.73 -25.01
CA PHE A 54 -2.54 18.55 -25.43
C PHE A 54 -3.55 17.73 -26.25
N ALA A 55 -3.06 16.89 -27.16
CA ALA A 55 -3.92 15.95 -27.90
C ALA A 55 -4.64 14.97 -26.96
N LYS A 56 -3.94 14.50 -25.91
CA LYS A 56 -4.52 13.65 -24.85
C LYS A 56 -5.66 14.37 -24.12
N ILE A 57 -5.42 15.59 -23.64
CA ILE A 57 -6.43 16.42 -22.96
C ILE A 57 -7.62 16.72 -23.88
N SER A 58 -7.37 17.04 -25.14
CA SER A 58 -8.42 17.36 -26.11
C SER A 58 -9.33 16.16 -26.38
N ASN A 59 -8.77 14.97 -26.55
CA ASN A 59 -9.54 13.73 -26.74
C ASN A 59 -10.32 13.34 -25.48
N PHE A 60 -9.71 13.48 -24.29
CA PHE A 60 -10.40 13.31 -23.02
C PHE A 60 -11.61 14.24 -22.91
N CYS A 61 -11.45 15.53 -23.20
CA CYS A 61 -12.54 16.50 -23.14
C CYS A 61 -13.65 16.21 -24.15
N ARG A 62 -13.28 15.77 -25.36
CA ARG A 62 -14.24 15.33 -26.38
C ARG A 62 -15.11 14.18 -25.84
N LEU A 63 -14.50 13.13 -25.31
CA LEU A 63 -15.21 11.96 -24.76
C LEU A 63 -16.05 12.32 -23.53
N ALA A 64 -15.50 13.15 -22.62
CA ALA A 64 -16.22 13.64 -21.45
C ALA A 64 -17.48 14.39 -21.88
N ARG A 65 -17.40 15.26 -22.89
CA ARG A 65 -18.54 15.99 -23.45
C ARG A 65 -19.56 15.09 -24.13
N GLU A 66 -19.11 14.08 -24.90
CA GLU A 66 -20.00 13.08 -25.51
C GLU A 66 -20.80 12.30 -24.45
N LYS A 67 -20.22 12.08 -23.28
CA LYS A 67 -20.88 11.50 -22.10
C LYS A 67 -21.70 12.50 -21.28
N GLY A 68 -21.76 13.78 -21.68
CA GLY A 68 -22.57 14.82 -21.03
C GLY A 68 -21.85 15.60 -19.91
N TYR A 69 -20.55 15.43 -19.72
CA TYR A 69 -19.78 16.16 -18.71
C TYR A 69 -19.25 17.49 -19.26
N ARG A 70 -19.67 18.60 -18.63
CA ARG A 70 -19.17 19.95 -18.94
C ARG A 70 -17.76 20.20 -18.40
N TYR A 71 -17.38 19.51 -17.34
CA TYR A 71 -16.10 19.68 -16.66
C TYR A 71 -15.31 18.37 -16.62
N GLY A 72 -14.00 18.51 -16.74
CA GLY A 72 -13.04 17.42 -16.68
C GLY A 72 -11.90 17.75 -15.72
N TRP A 73 -11.30 16.75 -15.10
CA TRP A 73 -10.09 16.92 -14.29
C TRP A 73 -8.93 16.10 -14.85
N VAL A 74 -7.76 16.74 -14.95
CA VAL A 74 -6.51 16.13 -15.41
C VAL A 74 -5.36 16.62 -14.53
N ASP A 75 -4.68 15.70 -13.84
CA ASP A 75 -3.64 16.00 -12.85
C ASP A 75 -2.45 16.81 -13.40
N THR A 76 -2.16 16.71 -14.69
CA THR A 76 -1.06 17.44 -15.33
C THR A 76 -1.33 18.94 -15.42
N CYS A 77 -2.58 19.34 -15.69
CA CYS A 77 -2.94 20.73 -15.93
C CYS A 77 -3.91 21.32 -14.90
N CYS A 78 -4.60 20.53 -14.06
CA CYS A 78 -5.52 21.02 -13.03
C CYS A 78 -4.86 21.24 -11.65
N ILE A 79 -3.56 20.96 -11.52
CA ILE A 79 -2.78 21.19 -10.29
C ILE A 79 -1.66 22.18 -10.60
N ASP A 80 -1.59 23.32 -9.90
CA ASP A 80 -0.38 24.17 -9.95
C ASP A 80 0.73 23.53 -9.12
N LYS A 81 1.50 22.65 -9.75
CA LYS A 81 2.63 21.93 -9.12
C LYS A 81 3.77 22.85 -8.65
N ARG A 82 3.75 24.14 -8.99
CA ARG A 82 4.74 25.12 -8.49
C ARG A 82 4.32 25.73 -7.15
N ASN A 83 3.02 25.68 -6.83
CA ASN A 83 2.51 26.07 -5.54
C ASN A 83 2.53 24.85 -4.61
N SER A 84 3.37 24.91 -3.57
CA SER A 84 3.54 23.79 -2.63
C SER A 84 2.27 23.51 -1.81
N ALA A 85 1.46 24.54 -1.53
CA ALA A 85 0.18 24.38 -0.86
C ALA A 85 -0.79 23.60 -1.73
N ASP A 86 -1.00 24.04 -2.98
CA ASP A 86 -1.89 23.38 -3.95
C ASP A 86 -1.45 21.94 -4.24
N LEU A 87 -0.13 21.71 -4.39
CA LEU A 87 0.41 20.37 -4.61
C LEU A 87 0.16 19.45 -3.40
N SER A 88 0.39 19.95 -2.19
CA SER A 88 0.17 19.20 -0.95
C SER A 88 -1.31 18.88 -0.75
N GLU A 89 -2.18 19.85 -0.99
CA GLU A 89 -3.64 19.67 -0.94
C GLU A 89 -4.08 18.63 -1.98
N ALA A 90 -3.66 18.78 -3.24
CA ALA A 90 -4.01 17.85 -4.30
C ALA A 90 -3.58 16.42 -3.98
N ILE A 91 -2.35 16.22 -3.51
CA ILE A 91 -1.84 14.89 -3.11
C ILE A 91 -2.67 14.26 -1.98
N ASN A 92 -3.06 15.03 -0.96
CA ASN A 92 -3.91 14.51 0.12
C ASN A 92 -5.36 14.27 -0.34
N SER A 93 -5.83 15.00 -1.36
CA SER A 93 -7.19 14.93 -1.89
C SER A 93 -7.34 14.02 -3.13
N MET A 94 -6.26 13.47 -3.69
CA MET A 94 -6.28 12.67 -4.93
C MET A 94 -7.38 11.60 -4.90
N TYR A 95 -7.40 10.77 -3.86
CA TYR A 95 -8.40 9.71 -3.74
C TYR A 95 -9.83 10.26 -3.74
N ARG A 96 -10.06 11.39 -3.06
CA ARG A 96 -11.36 12.07 -3.02
C ARG A 96 -11.76 12.59 -4.41
N TYR A 97 -10.83 13.19 -5.15
CA TYR A 97 -11.07 13.66 -6.52
C TYR A 97 -11.48 12.51 -7.46
N TYR A 98 -10.89 11.33 -7.33
CA TYR A 98 -11.33 10.16 -8.09
C TYR A 98 -12.64 9.57 -7.54
N TYR A 99 -12.84 9.58 -6.22
CA TYR A 99 -14.06 9.06 -5.59
C TYR A 99 -15.32 9.88 -5.95
N ASP A 100 -15.22 11.20 -6.00
CA ASP A 100 -16.36 12.09 -6.29
C ASP A 100 -16.59 12.32 -7.79
N SER A 101 -15.64 11.91 -8.64
CA SER A 101 -15.81 11.93 -10.09
C SER A 101 -16.98 11.05 -10.54
N GLN A 102 -17.68 11.48 -11.59
CA GLN A 102 -18.82 10.74 -12.13
C GLN A 102 -18.39 9.59 -13.05
N ASP A 103 -17.31 9.81 -13.80
CA ASP A 103 -16.70 8.80 -14.66
C ASP A 103 -15.18 9.01 -14.69
N CYS A 104 -14.45 7.92 -14.49
CA CYS A 104 -13.01 7.89 -14.67
C CYS A 104 -12.69 7.31 -16.04
N LEU A 105 -12.27 8.18 -16.96
CA LEU A 105 -11.80 7.78 -18.28
C LEU A 105 -10.36 7.30 -18.13
N VAL A 106 -10.14 5.99 -18.22
CA VAL A 106 -8.83 5.35 -18.10
C VAL A 106 -8.21 5.22 -19.48
N TYR A 107 -7.12 5.95 -19.74
CA TYR A 107 -6.42 5.94 -21.02
C TYR A 107 -5.18 5.06 -20.97
N LEU A 108 -5.21 3.95 -21.71
CA LEU A 108 -4.11 3.00 -21.85
C LEU A 108 -3.29 3.35 -23.11
N SER A 109 -2.33 4.26 -22.95
CA SER A 109 -1.57 4.86 -24.06
C SER A 109 -0.71 3.88 -24.87
N ASP A 110 -0.40 2.71 -24.33
CA ASP A 110 0.59 1.74 -24.82
C ASP A 110 -0.02 0.39 -25.22
N THR A 111 -1.33 0.34 -25.48
CA THR A 111 -2.00 -0.81 -26.08
C THR A 111 -1.61 -1.00 -27.55
N GLN A 112 -1.55 -2.24 -28.00
CA GLN A 112 -1.49 -2.53 -29.44
C GLN A 112 -2.81 -2.21 -30.14
N PRO A 113 -2.81 -1.86 -31.44
CA PRO A 113 -4.04 -1.63 -32.18
C PRO A 113 -4.91 -2.89 -32.24
N ILE A 114 -6.12 -2.81 -31.71
CA ILE A 114 -7.13 -3.87 -31.75
C ILE A 114 -8.37 -3.31 -32.45
N SER A 115 -8.85 -4.02 -33.47
CA SER A 115 -10.03 -3.57 -34.23
C SER A 115 -11.32 -3.74 -33.45
N ASP A 116 -11.42 -4.83 -32.69
CA ASP A 116 -12.61 -5.21 -31.96
C ASP A 116 -12.20 -5.81 -30.60
N TRP A 117 -12.42 -5.04 -29.54
CA TRP A 117 -12.13 -5.44 -28.16
C TRP A 117 -13.17 -6.43 -27.61
N GLU A 118 -14.40 -6.39 -28.11
CA GLU A 118 -15.52 -7.17 -27.59
C GLU A 118 -15.37 -8.65 -27.92
N SER A 119 -14.91 -8.96 -29.15
CA SER A 119 -14.75 -10.35 -29.62
C SER A 119 -13.49 -11.06 -29.10
N LEU A 120 -12.62 -10.38 -28.35
CA LEU A 120 -11.43 -11.01 -27.80
C LEU A 120 -11.78 -12.07 -26.75
N SER A 121 -11.16 -13.24 -26.87
CA SER A 121 -11.17 -14.26 -25.83
C SER A 121 -10.51 -13.75 -24.55
N TYR A 122 -10.84 -14.37 -23.41
CA TYR A 122 -10.28 -14.00 -22.11
C TYR A 122 -8.75 -13.85 -22.11
N GLY A 123 -8.04 -14.85 -22.64
CA GLY A 123 -6.58 -14.86 -22.68
C GLY A 123 -6.02 -13.70 -23.51
N ASN A 124 -6.52 -13.53 -24.73
CA ASN A 124 -6.07 -12.47 -25.64
C ASN A 124 -6.38 -11.07 -25.08
N PHE A 125 -7.57 -10.89 -24.50
CA PHE A 125 -7.95 -9.63 -23.87
C PHE A 125 -7.02 -9.27 -22.71
N LYS A 126 -6.79 -10.24 -21.80
CA LYS A 126 -5.89 -10.06 -20.66
C LYS A 126 -4.48 -9.71 -21.12
N ASP A 127 -3.92 -10.47 -22.06
CA ASP A 127 -2.56 -10.26 -22.54
C ASP A 127 -2.40 -8.90 -23.24
N ALA A 128 -3.42 -8.46 -23.97
CA ALA A 128 -3.44 -7.16 -24.64
C ALA A 128 -3.31 -5.99 -23.64
N ILE A 129 -4.02 -6.03 -22.51
CA ILE A 129 -4.02 -4.93 -21.53
C ILE A 129 -2.93 -5.08 -20.46
N LYS A 130 -2.53 -6.31 -20.13
CA LYS A 130 -1.58 -6.61 -19.03
C LYS A 130 -0.21 -5.94 -19.24
N SER A 131 0.19 -5.75 -20.48
CA SER A 131 1.47 -5.12 -20.84
C SER A 131 1.49 -3.60 -20.63
N CYS A 132 0.33 -2.96 -20.46
CA CYS A 132 0.23 -1.52 -20.30
C CYS A 132 0.88 -1.05 -18.99
N ARG A 133 1.72 -0.02 -19.07
CA ARG A 133 2.41 0.58 -17.91
C ARG A 133 1.45 1.12 -16.86
N TRP A 134 0.20 1.39 -17.25
CA TRP A 134 -0.84 1.83 -16.33
C TRP A 134 -1.04 0.87 -15.15
N PHE A 135 -0.95 -0.45 -15.35
CA PHE A 135 -1.12 -1.43 -14.27
C PHE A 135 0.04 -1.46 -13.26
N THR A 136 1.21 -0.98 -13.66
CA THR A 136 2.42 -0.96 -12.81
C THR A 136 2.78 0.43 -12.31
N ARG A 137 1.95 1.46 -12.57
CA ARG A 137 2.12 2.82 -12.04
C ARG A 137 1.55 2.92 -10.62
N GLY A 138 2.24 3.61 -9.71
CA GLY A 138 1.82 3.74 -8.30
C GLY A 138 0.46 4.42 -8.12
N TRP A 139 0.33 5.64 -8.66
CA TRP A 139 -0.88 6.47 -8.50
C TRP A 139 -2.14 5.84 -9.07
N THR A 140 -2.03 5.10 -10.18
CA THR A 140 -3.18 4.47 -10.86
C THR A 140 -3.88 3.41 -10.01
N LEU A 141 -3.32 2.99 -8.86
CA LEU A 141 -4.04 2.16 -7.90
C LEU A 141 -5.25 2.88 -7.33
N GLN A 142 -5.07 4.12 -6.87
CA GLN A 142 -6.18 4.92 -6.34
C GLN A 142 -7.18 5.26 -7.45
N GLU A 143 -6.66 5.52 -8.65
CA GLU A 143 -7.46 5.84 -9.84
C GLU A 143 -8.30 4.63 -10.31
N LEU A 144 -7.82 3.40 -10.09
CA LEU A 144 -8.59 2.18 -10.32
C LEU A 144 -9.68 1.97 -9.26
N ILE A 145 -9.36 2.27 -8.01
CA ILE A 145 -10.16 1.84 -6.87
C ILE A 145 -11.24 2.86 -6.48
N ALA A 146 -10.89 4.14 -6.46
CA ALA A 146 -11.74 5.18 -5.90
C ALA A 146 -12.99 5.48 -6.76
N PRO A 147 -12.93 5.53 -8.11
CA PRO A 147 -14.10 5.87 -8.92
C PRO A 147 -15.21 4.82 -8.84
N ARG A 148 -16.45 5.27 -9.02
CA ARG A 148 -17.61 4.38 -9.14
C ARG A 148 -17.69 3.75 -10.53
N ILE A 149 -17.43 4.58 -11.55
CA ILE A 149 -17.47 4.20 -12.96
C ILE A 149 -16.07 4.38 -13.54
N ARG A 150 -15.65 3.42 -14.35
CA ARG A 150 -14.38 3.43 -15.09
C ARG A 150 -14.63 2.99 -16.52
N SER A 151 -14.52 3.91 -17.47
CA SER A 151 -14.49 3.59 -18.90
C SER A 151 -13.04 3.53 -19.37
N PHE A 152 -12.64 2.38 -19.92
CA PHE A 152 -11.28 2.16 -20.40
C PHE A 152 -11.18 2.48 -21.89
N TYR A 153 -10.08 3.10 -22.29
CA TYR A 153 -9.80 3.48 -23.66
C TYR A 153 -8.38 3.06 -24.05
N ASP A 154 -8.24 2.62 -25.30
CA ASP A 154 -6.95 2.25 -25.88
C ASP A 154 -6.18 3.48 -26.37
N ALA A 155 -4.99 3.25 -26.94
CA ALA A 155 -4.12 4.29 -27.49
C ALA A 155 -4.74 5.12 -28.63
N LYS A 156 -5.84 4.66 -29.24
CA LYS A 156 -6.60 5.37 -30.28
C LYS A 156 -7.88 6.00 -29.74
N TRP A 157 -8.09 5.99 -28.42
CA TRP A 157 -9.31 6.44 -27.77
C TRP A 157 -10.56 5.64 -28.18
N GLN A 158 -10.39 4.39 -28.60
CA GLN A 158 -11.48 3.44 -28.75
C GLN A 158 -11.81 2.84 -27.38
N GLU A 159 -13.11 2.70 -27.07
CA GLU A 159 -13.53 2.11 -25.81
C GLU A 159 -13.16 0.62 -25.76
N ILE A 160 -12.55 0.23 -24.65
CA ILE A 160 -12.20 -1.15 -24.33
C ILE A 160 -13.40 -1.74 -23.59
N ASP A 161 -14.36 -2.24 -24.36
CA ASP A 161 -15.52 -2.96 -23.83
C ASP A 161 -15.42 -4.46 -24.09
N ASN A 162 -15.43 -5.22 -23.00
CA ASN A 162 -15.32 -6.68 -23.02
C ASN A 162 -15.89 -7.22 -21.71
N CYS A 163 -16.68 -8.29 -21.80
CA CYS A 163 -17.36 -8.88 -20.64
C CYS A 163 -16.38 -9.42 -19.58
N TYR A 164 -15.14 -9.73 -19.96
CA TYR A 164 -14.09 -10.21 -19.07
C TYR A 164 -13.28 -9.11 -18.38
N ARG A 165 -13.54 -7.83 -18.66
CA ARG A 165 -12.73 -6.69 -18.18
C ARG A 165 -12.43 -6.75 -16.69
N VAL A 166 -13.44 -6.98 -15.85
CA VAL A 166 -13.29 -7.02 -14.39
C VAL A 166 -12.42 -8.21 -13.96
N ALA A 167 -12.65 -9.41 -14.53
CA ALA A 167 -11.88 -10.61 -14.19
C ALA A 167 -10.40 -10.48 -14.61
N ALA A 168 -10.14 -9.93 -15.80
CA ALA A 168 -8.78 -9.70 -16.27
C ALA A 168 -8.03 -8.69 -15.39
N ILE A 169 -8.67 -7.55 -15.04
CA ILE A 169 -8.10 -6.56 -14.14
C ILE A 169 -7.84 -7.17 -12.75
N SER A 170 -8.75 -7.99 -12.24
CA SER A 170 -8.58 -8.69 -10.96
C SER A 170 -7.34 -9.57 -10.97
N GLU A 171 -7.15 -10.37 -12.02
CA GLU A 171 -5.97 -11.25 -12.15
C GLU A 171 -4.67 -10.45 -12.29
N ILE A 172 -4.67 -9.37 -13.07
CA ILE A 172 -3.49 -8.52 -13.30
C ILE A 172 -3.07 -7.79 -12.01
N THR A 173 -4.04 -7.31 -11.23
CA THR A 173 -3.78 -6.45 -10.06
C THR A 173 -3.76 -7.17 -8.73
N GLY A 174 -4.28 -8.40 -8.68
CA GLY A 174 -4.50 -9.14 -7.43
C GLY A 174 -5.66 -8.59 -6.59
N ILE A 175 -6.46 -7.66 -7.11
CA ILE A 175 -7.61 -7.07 -6.41
C ILE A 175 -8.84 -7.93 -6.71
N ASN A 176 -9.50 -8.48 -5.68
CA ASN A 176 -10.71 -9.28 -5.87
C ASN A 176 -11.81 -8.49 -6.64
N ASN A 177 -12.51 -9.18 -7.55
CA ASN A 177 -13.67 -8.64 -8.30
C ASN A 177 -14.65 -7.85 -7.41
N THR A 178 -14.88 -8.32 -6.19
CA THR A 178 -15.78 -7.67 -5.21
C THR A 178 -15.38 -6.22 -4.95
N TYR A 179 -14.09 -5.93 -4.82
CA TYR A 179 -13.60 -4.58 -4.50
C TYR A 179 -13.50 -3.70 -5.73
N LEU A 180 -13.27 -4.29 -6.92
CA LEU A 180 -13.37 -3.57 -8.19
C LEU A 180 -14.81 -3.14 -8.50
N LEU A 181 -15.79 -3.98 -8.17
CA LEU A 181 -17.22 -3.68 -8.39
C LEU A 181 -17.82 -2.80 -7.30
N TRP A 182 -17.33 -2.90 -6.07
CA TRP A 182 -17.91 -2.23 -4.90
C TRP A 182 -16.85 -1.47 -4.08
N ARG A 183 -16.52 -0.26 -4.53
CA ARG A 183 -15.47 0.59 -3.92
C ARG A 183 -15.61 0.78 -2.40
N ASP A 184 -16.84 0.86 -1.87
CA ASP A 184 -17.10 1.11 -0.45
C ASP A 184 -16.78 -0.10 0.45
N ARG A 185 -16.51 -1.28 -0.14
CA ARG A 185 -16.13 -2.48 0.62
C ARG A 185 -14.65 -2.54 0.98
N ILE A 186 -13.83 -1.62 0.46
CA ILE A 186 -12.37 -1.65 0.66
C ILE A 186 -11.97 -1.41 2.11
N ALA A 187 -12.78 -0.68 2.88
CA ALA A 187 -12.58 -0.52 4.32
C ALA A 187 -12.65 -1.84 5.10
N ARG A 188 -13.20 -2.92 4.51
CA ARG A 188 -13.29 -4.25 5.12
C ARG A 188 -12.05 -5.10 4.90
N VAL A 189 -11.12 -4.62 4.08
CA VAL A 189 -9.94 -5.37 3.65
C VAL A 189 -8.79 -5.13 4.63
N GLY A 190 -8.12 -6.20 5.01
CA GLY A 190 -6.94 -6.12 5.87
C GLY A 190 -5.83 -5.26 5.26
N ILE A 191 -4.99 -4.69 6.11
CA ILE A 191 -3.88 -3.84 5.69
C ILE A 191 -2.91 -4.59 4.77
N SER A 192 -2.57 -5.85 5.09
CA SER A 192 -1.64 -6.65 4.27
C SER A 192 -2.13 -6.80 2.82
N GLU A 193 -3.41 -7.14 2.63
CA GLU A 193 -4.00 -7.28 1.31
C GLU A 193 -4.10 -5.94 0.57
N ARG A 194 -4.46 -4.84 1.26
CA ARG A 194 -4.42 -3.50 0.64
C ARG A 194 -3.02 -3.09 0.22
N MET A 195 -2.00 -3.40 1.03
CA MET A 195 -0.60 -3.16 0.69
C MET A 195 -0.16 -4.00 -0.52
N SER A 196 -0.63 -5.24 -0.64
CA SER A 196 -0.25 -6.12 -1.75
C SER A 196 -0.71 -5.60 -3.10
N TRP A 197 -1.82 -4.86 -3.18
CA TRP A 197 -2.28 -4.22 -4.42
C TRP A 197 -1.29 -3.21 -5.00
N ALA A 198 -0.36 -2.73 -4.16
CA ALA A 198 0.71 -1.82 -4.54
C ALA A 198 2.07 -2.52 -4.72
N SER A 199 2.18 -3.82 -4.45
CA SER A 199 3.47 -4.52 -4.38
C SER A 199 4.19 -4.62 -5.74
N GLN A 200 3.45 -4.55 -6.84
CA GLN A 200 3.99 -4.59 -8.21
C GLN A 200 3.99 -3.22 -8.91
N ARG A 201 3.73 -2.15 -8.14
CA ARG A 201 3.60 -0.79 -8.67
C ARG A 201 4.81 0.06 -8.35
N HIS A 202 5.15 0.95 -9.27
CA HIS A 202 6.35 1.75 -9.27
C HIS A 202 6.02 3.24 -9.42
N THR A 203 6.82 4.07 -8.78
CA THR A 203 6.67 5.52 -8.76
C THR A 203 7.93 6.19 -9.28
N THR A 204 7.80 7.38 -9.87
CA THR A 204 8.96 8.15 -10.34
C THR A 204 9.71 8.78 -9.16
N ARG A 205 8.97 9.37 -8.21
CA ARG A 205 9.54 9.85 -6.94
C ARG A 205 9.38 8.77 -5.90
N SER A 206 10.46 8.44 -5.20
CA SER A 206 10.48 7.33 -4.25
C SER A 206 9.41 7.46 -3.14
N GLU A 207 9.14 8.69 -2.71
CA GLU A 207 8.18 9.05 -1.68
C GLU A 207 6.72 8.85 -2.11
N ASP A 208 6.45 8.95 -3.42
CA ASP A 208 5.11 8.70 -3.95
C ASP A 208 4.67 7.25 -3.71
N THR A 209 5.60 6.31 -3.47
CA THR A 209 5.27 4.95 -3.03
C THR A 209 4.41 4.97 -1.76
N ALA A 210 4.60 5.96 -0.89
CA ALA A 210 3.80 6.17 0.30
C ALA A 210 2.60 7.08 0.03
N TYR A 211 2.82 8.22 -0.64
CA TYR A 211 1.75 9.20 -0.88
C TYR A 211 0.62 8.63 -1.74
N SER A 212 0.93 7.78 -2.72
CA SER A 212 -0.06 7.09 -3.56
C SER A 212 -0.84 6.01 -2.82
N LEU A 213 -0.66 5.81 -1.52
CA LEU A 213 -1.45 4.88 -0.70
C LEU A 213 -2.31 5.57 0.36
N MET A 214 -2.12 6.88 0.60
CA MET A 214 -2.82 7.60 1.66
C MET A 214 -4.34 7.45 1.59
N GLY A 215 -4.92 7.59 0.40
CA GLY A 215 -6.36 7.42 0.21
C GLY A 215 -6.87 6.00 0.36
N ILE A 216 -6.08 4.98 -0.01
CA ILE A 216 -6.42 3.55 0.17
C ILE A 216 -6.56 3.22 1.66
N PHE A 217 -5.77 3.88 2.50
CA PHE A 217 -5.79 3.71 3.95
C PHE A 217 -6.60 4.77 4.68
N ASN A 218 -7.22 5.72 3.96
CA ASN A 218 -7.95 6.86 4.52
C ASN A 218 -7.14 7.63 5.59
N ILE A 219 -5.90 7.97 5.25
CA ILE A 219 -5.02 8.79 6.09
C ILE A 219 -4.59 10.06 5.36
N CYS A 220 -4.14 11.06 6.11
CA CYS A 220 -3.47 12.25 5.58
C CYS A 220 -2.12 12.40 6.28
N MET A 221 -1.09 12.80 5.55
CA MET A 221 0.20 13.15 6.16
C MET A 221 0.94 14.22 5.34
N PRO A 222 1.81 15.04 5.98
CA PRO A 222 2.57 16.06 5.28
C PRO A 222 3.40 15.50 4.11
N VAL A 223 3.28 16.14 2.93
CA VAL A 223 4.04 15.78 1.73
C VAL A 223 5.43 16.44 1.80
N LEU A 224 6.47 15.63 1.98
CA LEU A 224 7.85 16.07 2.10
C LEU A 224 8.70 15.38 1.03
N TYR A 225 8.86 16.02 -0.12
CA TYR A 225 9.79 15.53 -1.15
C TYR A 225 11.24 15.79 -0.73
N GLY A 226 12.10 14.78 -0.86
CA GLY A 226 13.49 14.80 -0.39
C GLY A 226 13.72 14.05 0.92
N GLU A 227 12.65 13.55 1.57
CA GLU A 227 12.81 12.72 2.77
C GLU A 227 13.24 11.27 2.47
N GLY A 228 13.09 10.83 1.22
CA GLY A 228 13.40 9.48 0.75
C GLY A 228 12.26 8.47 0.96
N GLY A 229 12.06 7.60 -0.03
CA GLY A 229 10.91 6.69 -0.08
C GLY A 229 10.75 5.75 1.13
N LYS A 230 11.86 5.22 1.67
CA LYS A 230 11.82 4.36 2.87
C LYS A 230 11.27 5.11 4.09
N LYS A 231 11.67 6.38 4.26
CA LYS A 231 11.22 7.22 5.38
C LYS A 231 9.75 7.62 5.20
N ALA A 232 9.35 8.02 3.99
CA ALA A 232 7.96 8.31 3.65
C ALA A 232 7.05 7.09 3.88
N PHE A 233 7.45 5.89 3.43
CA PHE A 233 6.68 4.66 3.61
C PHE A 233 6.59 4.22 5.08
N ARG A 234 7.66 4.44 5.85
CA ARG A 234 7.62 4.23 7.29
C ARG A 234 6.65 5.21 7.98
N ARG A 235 6.58 6.47 7.55
CA ARG A 235 5.58 7.44 8.06
C ARG A 235 4.15 7.00 7.73
N LEU A 236 3.89 6.53 6.52
CA LEU A 236 2.60 5.96 6.13
C LEU A 236 2.16 4.86 7.11
N GLN A 237 3.04 3.88 7.40
CA GLN A 237 2.71 2.81 8.34
C GLN A 237 2.42 3.34 9.76
N LYS A 238 3.16 4.36 10.22
CA LYS A 238 2.89 5.01 11.51
C LYS A 238 1.52 5.68 11.56
N GLU A 239 1.11 6.37 10.50
CA GLU A 239 -0.22 6.98 10.44
C GLU A 239 -1.32 5.92 10.36
N ILE A 240 -1.10 4.80 9.65
CA ILE A 240 -2.02 3.66 9.63
C ILE A 240 -2.22 3.09 11.06
N MET A 241 -1.13 2.94 11.82
CA MET A 241 -1.18 2.42 13.20
C MET A 241 -1.92 3.34 14.17
N ARG A 242 -2.02 4.64 13.88
CA ARG A 242 -2.79 5.59 14.70
C ARG A 242 -4.29 5.39 14.58
N VAL A 243 -4.75 4.82 13.45
CA VAL A 243 -6.18 4.69 13.14
C VAL A 243 -6.65 3.24 13.03
N SER A 244 -5.75 2.26 13.13
CA SER A 244 -6.07 0.83 12.97
C SER A 244 -5.32 -0.06 13.96
N PHE A 245 -6.03 -1.05 14.50
CA PHE A 245 -5.47 -2.14 15.32
C PHE A 245 -5.10 -3.39 14.49
N ASP A 246 -5.34 -3.36 13.18
CA ASP A 246 -5.14 -4.51 12.30
C ASP A 246 -3.65 -4.90 12.22
N GLN A 247 -3.32 -6.02 12.87
CA GLN A 247 -1.94 -6.52 12.93
C GLN A 247 -1.47 -7.16 11.61
N SER A 248 -2.32 -7.30 10.59
CA SER A 248 -1.89 -7.72 9.25
C SER A 248 -0.86 -6.75 8.66
N LEU A 249 -0.77 -5.52 9.18
CA LEU A 249 0.32 -4.57 8.90
C LEU A 249 1.73 -5.19 9.08
N PHE A 250 1.90 -6.12 10.01
CA PHE A 250 3.19 -6.77 10.29
C PHE A 250 3.42 -8.04 9.45
N VAL A 251 2.41 -8.47 8.69
CA VAL A 251 2.42 -9.68 7.85
C VAL A 251 2.97 -9.33 6.47
N TRP A 252 4.29 -9.17 6.44
CA TRP A 252 5.10 -8.98 5.23
C TRP A 252 6.29 -9.95 5.26
N LYS A 253 6.85 -10.23 4.08
CA LYS A 253 8.05 -11.07 3.92
C LYS A 253 9.06 -10.36 3.03
N GLU A 254 10.31 -10.35 3.45
CA GLU A 254 11.41 -9.79 2.67
C GLU A 254 12.72 -10.47 3.09
N ASP A 255 13.58 -10.80 2.12
CA ASP A 255 14.89 -11.38 2.40
C ASP A 255 15.88 -10.30 2.85
N VAL A 256 15.64 -9.79 4.06
CA VAL A 256 16.44 -8.74 4.69
C VAL A 256 16.66 -9.06 6.16
N ARG A 257 17.82 -8.65 6.65
CA ARG A 257 18.04 -8.52 8.09
C ARG A 257 17.39 -7.21 8.55
N SER A 258 16.31 -7.34 9.30
CA SER A 258 15.56 -6.24 9.92
C SER A 258 15.09 -6.69 11.29
N SER A 259 15.32 -5.85 12.29
CA SER A 259 14.89 -6.03 13.67
C SER A 259 13.48 -5.49 13.93
N GLY A 260 13.02 -4.53 13.11
CA GLY A 260 11.69 -3.91 13.27
C GLY A 260 10.53 -4.73 12.69
N LEU A 261 9.30 -4.39 13.12
CA LEU A 261 8.07 -4.94 12.54
C LEU A 261 7.52 -4.17 11.33
N LEU A 262 8.04 -2.98 11.03
CA LEU A 262 7.57 -2.17 9.90
C LEU A 262 8.28 -2.55 8.61
N ALA A 263 7.52 -2.70 7.54
CA ALA A 263 8.06 -3.03 6.22
C ALA A 263 8.84 -1.86 5.61
N ARG A 264 9.72 -2.16 4.64
CA ARG A 264 10.51 -1.15 3.94
C ARG A 264 9.81 -0.59 2.70
N SER A 265 8.91 -1.37 2.10
CA SER A 265 8.11 -0.99 0.93
C SER A 265 6.87 -1.89 0.76
N PRO A 266 5.89 -1.51 -0.08
CA PRO A 266 4.75 -2.37 -0.41
C PRO A 266 5.13 -3.71 -1.06
N THR A 267 6.30 -3.78 -1.71
CA THR A 267 6.83 -5.01 -2.32
C THR A 267 6.94 -6.16 -1.32
N SER A 268 7.21 -5.87 -0.05
CA SER A 268 7.30 -6.87 1.03
C SER A 268 5.95 -7.54 1.33
N PHE A 269 4.84 -7.00 0.83
CA PHE A 269 3.50 -7.57 0.94
C PHE A 269 3.08 -8.36 -0.31
N ALA A 270 3.98 -8.60 -1.26
CA ALA A 270 3.67 -9.39 -2.45
C ALA A 270 3.23 -10.81 -2.06
N ASN A 271 2.22 -11.33 -2.76
CA ASN A 271 1.65 -12.66 -2.53
C ASN A 271 1.26 -12.91 -1.07
N PRO A 272 0.39 -12.07 -0.48
CA PRO A 272 -0.04 -12.27 0.90
C PRO A 272 -0.78 -13.60 0.99
N PRO A 273 -0.67 -14.32 2.12
CA PRO A 273 -1.52 -15.48 2.34
C PRO A 273 -2.98 -15.04 2.48
N THR A 274 -3.90 -16.00 2.40
CA THR A 274 -5.31 -15.75 2.74
C THR A 274 -5.41 -15.54 4.25
N LEU A 275 -5.68 -14.29 4.64
CA LEU A 275 -5.77 -13.87 6.04
C LEU A 275 -7.23 -13.72 6.48
N GLY A 276 -7.49 -14.13 7.72
CA GLY A 276 -8.73 -13.88 8.44
C GLY A 276 -8.41 -12.97 9.62
N LEU A 277 -9.12 -11.85 9.76
CA LEU A 277 -8.94 -11.02 10.94
C LEU A 277 -9.52 -11.73 12.15
N TRP A 278 -8.71 -11.88 13.21
CA TRP A 278 -9.14 -12.55 14.41
C TRP A 278 -10.16 -11.68 15.16
N ALA A 279 -11.28 -12.27 15.61
CA ALA A 279 -12.25 -11.58 16.45
C ALA A 279 -11.56 -11.10 17.74
N PRO A 280 -11.44 -9.79 17.98
CA PRO A 280 -10.51 -9.33 18.97
C PRO A 280 -11.12 -9.49 20.37
N ARG A 281 -10.58 -10.42 21.16
CA ARG A 281 -10.94 -10.58 22.58
C ARG A 281 -10.15 -9.64 23.49
N ASN A 282 -8.99 -9.15 23.05
CA ASN A 282 -8.07 -8.31 23.82
C ASN A 282 -7.40 -7.25 22.93
N LEU A 283 -8.16 -6.28 22.42
CA LEU A 283 -7.59 -5.16 21.67
C LEU A 283 -6.61 -4.38 22.54
N ALA A 284 -5.41 -4.15 22.00
CA ALA A 284 -4.44 -3.25 22.59
C ALA A 284 -3.92 -2.31 21.49
N PRO A 285 -3.84 -1.00 21.77
CA PRO A 285 -3.27 -0.05 20.83
C PRO A 285 -1.77 -0.29 20.64
N PHE A 286 -1.28 0.08 19.46
CA PHE A 286 0.15 0.16 19.17
C PHE A 286 0.70 1.50 19.65
N TYR A 287 1.85 1.48 20.33
CA TYR A 287 2.55 2.71 20.68
C TYR A 287 3.95 2.69 20.10
N LEU A 288 4.23 3.60 19.16
CA LEU A 288 5.60 3.85 18.77
C LEU A 288 6.25 4.77 19.80
N THR A 289 7.29 4.27 20.45
CA THR A 289 8.09 5.04 21.42
C THR A 289 9.38 5.52 20.76
N ASN A 290 10.17 6.32 21.48
CA ASN A 290 11.53 6.67 21.07
C ASN A 290 12.51 5.47 21.13
N VAL A 291 12.07 4.31 21.63
CA VAL A 291 12.88 3.09 21.75
C VAL A 291 12.46 2.03 20.73
N GLY A 292 11.16 1.89 20.47
CA GLY A 292 10.64 0.85 19.58
C GLY A 292 9.12 0.79 19.57
N LEU A 293 8.59 -0.23 18.91
CA LEU A 293 7.17 -0.48 18.83
C LEU A 293 6.69 -1.29 20.04
N SER A 294 5.89 -0.67 20.90
CA SER A 294 5.15 -1.36 21.94
C SER A 294 3.90 -1.99 21.32
N VAL A 295 3.82 -3.32 21.39
CA VAL A 295 2.71 -4.11 20.86
C VAL A 295 2.41 -5.27 21.81
N ARG A 296 1.13 -5.59 21.96
CA ARG A 296 0.69 -6.74 22.76
C ARG A 296 0.62 -7.98 21.88
N LEU A 297 1.38 -9.01 22.25
CA LEU A 297 1.52 -10.25 21.48
C LEU A 297 1.40 -11.47 22.40
N ASN A 298 0.96 -12.61 21.86
CA ASN A 298 1.15 -13.90 22.50
C ASN A 298 2.51 -14.44 22.07
N ILE A 299 3.43 -14.56 23.02
CA ILE A 299 4.79 -15.02 22.77
C ILE A 299 4.93 -16.47 23.23
N LEU A 300 5.49 -17.30 22.36
CA LEU A 300 5.59 -18.74 22.50
C LEU A 300 7.05 -19.18 22.32
N ASP A 301 7.58 -19.95 23.28
CA ASP A 301 8.89 -20.61 23.13
C ASP A 301 8.84 -21.69 22.05
N ILE A 302 9.90 -21.90 21.27
CA ILE A 302 9.94 -23.02 20.32
C ILE A 302 10.34 -24.30 21.08
N LEU A 303 9.43 -25.26 21.19
CA LEU A 303 9.65 -26.56 21.84
C LEU A 303 10.13 -27.61 20.84
N ASP A 304 10.63 -28.75 21.33
CA ASP A 304 11.16 -29.81 20.46
C ASP A 304 10.10 -30.39 19.50
N GLU A 305 8.84 -30.48 19.94
CA GLU A 305 7.69 -30.89 19.12
C GLU A 305 7.33 -29.88 18.02
N ASP A 306 7.70 -28.60 18.18
CA ASP A 306 7.44 -27.57 17.17
C ASP A 306 8.47 -27.61 16.03
N ARG A 307 9.65 -28.19 16.26
CA ARG A 307 10.79 -28.14 15.34
C ARG A 307 10.54 -28.84 14.00
N GLU A 308 9.53 -29.71 13.92
CA GLU A 308 9.18 -30.38 12.67
C GLU A 308 8.65 -29.40 11.61
N TRP A 309 7.95 -28.35 12.03
CA TRP A 309 7.30 -27.39 11.13
C TRP A 309 7.89 -25.97 11.22
N VAL A 310 8.83 -25.72 12.14
CA VAL A 310 9.66 -24.51 12.12
C VAL A 310 10.83 -24.70 11.12
N PRO A 311 11.07 -23.76 10.19
CA PRO A 311 12.16 -23.86 9.23
C PRO A 311 13.54 -24.03 9.89
N LYS A 312 14.40 -24.88 9.30
CA LYS A 312 15.72 -25.20 9.87
C LYS A 312 16.64 -23.99 9.96
N ASP A 313 16.57 -23.09 9.00
CA ASP A 313 17.31 -21.82 9.00
C ASP A 313 16.90 -20.92 10.16
N VAL A 314 15.62 -20.91 10.55
CA VAL A 314 15.12 -20.22 11.75
C VAL A 314 15.69 -20.85 13.02
N LEU A 315 15.67 -22.19 13.11
CA LEU A 315 16.26 -22.92 14.25
C LEU A 315 17.78 -22.75 14.34
N ALA A 316 18.43 -22.51 13.20
CA ALA A 316 19.86 -22.25 13.09
C ALA A 316 20.22 -20.78 13.32
N ILE A 317 19.24 -19.88 13.55
CA ILE A 317 19.50 -18.53 14.06
C ILE A 317 20.02 -18.69 15.49
N ASN A 318 21.32 -18.92 15.55
CA ASN A 318 22.11 -18.94 16.75
C ASN A 318 23.15 -17.86 16.57
N ASP A 319 22.86 -16.70 17.13
CA ASP A 319 23.84 -15.62 17.16
C ASP A 319 24.81 -16.01 18.28
N ALA A 320 26.08 -16.30 17.95
CA ALA A 320 27.04 -16.86 18.90
C ALA A 320 27.24 -15.98 20.15
N GLU A 321 26.81 -14.72 20.10
CA GLU A 321 26.82 -13.74 21.18
C GLU A 321 25.51 -13.69 22.00
N TYR A 322 24.44 -14.41 21.61
CA TYR A 322 23.11 -14.37 22.24
C TYR A 322 22.67 -15.76 22.72
N THR A 323 22.52 -15.92 24.04
CA THR A 323 22.05 -17.17 24.66
C THR A 323 20.54 -17.39 24.54
N GLU A 324 19.78 -16.35 24.20
CA GLU A 324 18.32 -16.38 24.12
C GLU A 324 17.84 -16.98 22.80
N LYS A 325 16.94 -17.97 22.92
CA LYS A 325 16.38 -18.70 21.77
C LYS A 325 15.36 -17.85 21.02
N VAL A 326 15.21 -18.12 19.72
CA VAL A 326 14.11 -17.58 18.91
C VAL A 326 12.78 -18.07 19.48
N GLN A 327 11.81 -17.15 19.51
CA GLN A 327 10.44 -17.35 19.94
C GLN A 327 9.47 -17.01 18.81
N MET A 328 8.23 -17.49 18.93
CA MET A 328 7.14 -17.18 18.03
C MET A 328 6.24 -16.11 18.63
N ALA A 329 5.91 -15.08 17.85
CA ALA A 329 4.94 -14.06 18.18
C ALA A 329 3.67 -14.26 17.35
N ILE A 330 2.58 -14.64 18.00
CA ILE A 330 1.29 -14.78 17.32
C ILE A 330 0.74 -13.40 16.97
N ILE A 331 0.45 -13.22 15.69
CA ILE A 331 -0.19 -12.05 15.13
C ILE A 331 -1.71 -12.24 15.24
N GLY A 332 -2.44 -11.14 15.45
CA GLY A 332 -3.91 -11.11 15.53
C GLY A 332 -4.62 -11.40 14.19
N CYS A 333 -4.12 -12.35 13.43
CA CYS A 333 -4.68 -12.81 12.16
C CYS A 333 -4.59 -14.34 12.10
N ASP A 334 -5.65 -14.95 11.59
CA ASP A 334 -5.65 -16.34 11.16
C ASP A 334 -5.12 -16.40 9.72
N VAL A 335 -4.52 -17.53 9.37
CA VAL A 335 -4.06 -17.85 8.03
C VAL A 335 -4.65 -19.19 7.61
N LEU A 336 -5.09 -19.26 6.35
CA LEU A 336 -5.54 -20.51 5.76
C LEU A 336 -4.31 -21.36 5.39
N ASN A 337 -4.15 -22.52 6.03
CA ASN A 337 -3.04 -23.44 5.76
C ASN A 337 -3.27 -24.26 4.48
N THR A 338 -2.30 -25.13 4.14
CA THR A 338 -2.36 -26.02 2.96
C THR A 338 -3.51 -27.03 2.99
N ASP A 339 -4.06 -27.31 4.18
CA ASP A 339 -5.17 -28.23 4.40
C ASP A 339 -6.54 -27.50 4.42
N ASN A 340 -6.58 -26.23 4.00
CA ASN A 340 -7.76 -25.35 4.06
C ASN A 340 -8.35 -25.18 5.47
N GLN A 341 -7.49 -25.20 6.49
CA GLN A 341 -7.87 -24.93 7.87
C GLN A 341 -7.36 -23.55 8.30
N TRP A 342 -8.23 -22.81 8.99
CA TRP A 342 -7.84 -21.57 9.64
C TRP A 342 -7.03 -21.88 10.89
N VAL A 343 -5.80 -21.37 10.91
CA VAL A 343 -4.86 -21.51 12.03
C VAL A 343 -4.19 -20.18 12.31
N LEU A 344 -3.45 -20.08 13.42
CA LEU A 344 -2.83 -18.82 13.82
C LEU A 344 -1.63 -18.51 12.93
N LEU A 345 -1.33 -17.23 12.71
CA LEU A 345 -0.08 -16.81 12.07
C LEU A 345 0.93 -16.33 13.12
N ALA A 346 2.17 -16.80 13.02
CA ALA A 346 3.26 -16.39 13.89
C ALA A 346 4.46 -15.81 13.12
N LEU A 347 5.01 -14.72 13.65
CA LEU A 347 6.31 -14.19 13.27
C LEU A 347 7.40 -14.71 14.21
N TYR A 348 8.65 -14.65 13.77
CA TYR A 348 9.79 -14.99 14.61
C TYR A 348 10.39 -13.76 15.25
N ILE A 349 10.56 -13.80 16.56
CA ILE A 349 11.19 -12.76 17.36
C ILE A 349 12.25 -13.36 18.26
N GLN A 350 13.26 -12.58 18.62
CA GLN A 350 14.31 -13.00 19.55
C GLN A 350 14.42 -11.97 20.69
N PRO A 351 14.42 -12.40 21.97
CA PRO A 351 14.70 -11.52 23.09
C PRO A 351 16.07 -10.86 22.96
N ILE A 352 16.20 -9.63 23.45
CA ILE A 352 17.48 -8.90 23.46
C ILE A 352 18.05 -8.94 24.88
N PRO A 353 19.20 -9.59 25.12
CA PRO A 353 19.89 -9.63 26.40
C PRO A 353 20.16 -8.22 26.94
N GLY A 354 19.92 -8.01 28.23
CA GLY A 354 20.03 -6.68 28.86
C GLY A 354 18.94 -5.67 28.45
N GLY A 355 18.12 -5.98 27.44
CA GLY A 355 17.02 -5.17 26.97
C GLY A 355 15.76 -5.33 27.82
N SER A 356 15.77 -4.78 29.04
CA SER A 356 14.55 -4.63 29.84
C SER A 356 14.14 -3.16 29.91
N PHE A 357 12.85 -2.90 29.69
CA PHE A 357 12.29 -1.55 29.66
C PHE A 357 11.07 -1.47 30.55
N VAL A 358 10.74 -0.28 31.04
CA VAL A 358 9.50 -0.05 31.77
C VAL A 358 8.54 0.68 30.85
N ILE A 359 7.40 0.06 30.55
CA ILE A 359 6.31 0.66 29.78
C ILE A 359 5.10 0.76 30.69
N ASN A 360 4.59 1.98 30.90
CA ASN A 360 3.45 2.24 31.79
C ASN A 360 3.60 1.63 33.19
N GLY A 361 4.81 1.70 33.77
CA GLY A 361 5.11 1.15 35.10
C GLY A 361 5.27 -0.37 35.16
N LYS A 362 5.17 -1.08 34.03
CA LYS A 362 5.38 -2.53 33.96
C LYS A 362 6.73 -2.87 33.30
N PRO A 363 7.54 -3.75 33.89
CA PRO A 363 8.71 -4.31 33.21
C PRO A 363 8.27 -5.10 31.97
N SER A 364 8.83 -4.73 30.82
CA SER A 364 8.64 -5.36 29.52
C SER A 364 9.99 -5.77 28.94
N LYS A 365 10.01 -6.90 28.25
CA LYS A 365 11.18 -7.36 27.50
C LYS A 365 11.23 -6.69 26.13
N ALA A 366 12.44 -6.37 25.68
CA ALA A 366 12.69 -5.98 24.31
C ALA A 366 13.01 -7.19 23.42
N TYR A 367 12.59 -7.08 22.18
CA TYR A 367 12.74 -8.11 21.16
C TYR A 367 13.19 -7.48 19.85
N ARG A 368 13.78 -8.30 18.98
CA ARG A 368 13.92 -8.01 17.55
C ARG A 368 13.12 -9.01 16.74
N ARG A 369 12.55 -8.58 15.62
CA ARG A 369 12.11 -9.50 14.57
C ARG A 369 13.33 -10.20 13.98
N VAL A 370 13.18 -11.48 13.66
CA VAL A 370 14.16 -12.28 12.94
C VAL A 370 13.46 -13.05 11.82
N ALA A 371 14.23 -13.67 10.93
CA ALA A 371 13.70 -14.47 9.82
C ALA A 371 12.63 -13.74 8.99
N CYS A 372 12.92 -12.50 8.57
CA CYS A 372 11.95 -11.64 7.86
C CYS A 372 11.46 -12.22 6.52
N SER A 373 12.14 -13.22 5.97
CA SER A 373 11.75 -13.93 4.75
C SER A 373 10.58 -14.90 4.96
N THR A 374 10.19 -15.18 6.20
CA THR A 374 9.19 -16.22 6.50
C THR A 374 8.33 -15.89 7.72
N TRP A 375 7.25 -16.64 7.86
CA TRP A 375 6.34 -16.73 8.99
C TRP A 375 5.86 -18.18 9.07
N THR A 376 5.16 -18.55 10.14
CA THR A 376 4.63 -19.92 10.26
C THR A 376 3.18 -19.96 10.68
N ALA A 377 2.52 -21.02 10.24
CA ALA A 377 1.14 -21.35 10.58
C ALA A 377 1.16 -22.21 11.86
N VAL A 378 0.53 -21.73 12.92
CA VAL A 378 0.56 -22.33 14.25
C VAL A 378 -0.82 -22.89 14.60
N PRO A 379 -0.94 -24.20 14.88
CA PRO A 379 -2.20 -24.79 15.32
C PRO A 379 -2.75 -24.10 16.58
N GLU A 380 -4.06 -23.87 16.65
CA GLU A 380 -4.68 -23.17 17.80
C GLU A 380 -4.37 -23.85 19.14
N LYS A 381 -4.30 -25.19 19.12
CA LYS A 381 -3.94 -26.03 20.27
C LYS A 381 -2.57 -25.66 20.88
N ALA A 382 -1.65 -25.09 20.11
CA ALA A 382 -0.35 -24.65 20.61
C ALA A 382 -0.47 -23.48 21.61
N LEU A 383 -1.54 -22.68 21.57
CA LEU A 383 -1.80 -21.65 22.58
C LEU A 383 -2.24 -22.24 23.93
N PHE A 384 -2.88 -23.42 23.92
CA PHE A 384 -3.59 -23.97 25.08
C PHE A 384 -2.90 -25.17 25.73
N HIS A 385 -2.10 -25.94 24.98
CA HIS A 385 -1.39 -27.12 25.52
C HIS A 385 -0.13 -26.77 26.32
N ARG A 386 0.33 -25.53 26.25
CA ARG A 386 1.53 -25.08 26.97
C ARG A 386 1.13 -24.75 28.40
N THR A 387 1.87 -25.25 29.37
CA THR A 387 1.55 -25.21 30.81
C THR A 387 1.44 -23.78 31.37
N GLY A 388 0.29 -23.15 31.16
CA GLY A 388 -0.07 -21.82 31.69
C GLY A 388 -1.00 -21.04 30.75
N PRO A 389 -1.72 -20.01 31.25
CA PRO A 389 -2.49 -19.13 30.37
C PRO A 389 -1.56 -18.53 29.31
N SER A 390 -2.03 -18.44 28.06
CA SER A 390 -1.31 -17.75 26.98
C SER A 390 -0.81 -16.41 27.52
N LYS A 391 0.51 -16.24 27.66
CA LYS A 391 1.11 -15.02 28.22
C LYS A 391 1.03 -13.91 27.19
N THR A 392 -0.17 -13.37 27.01
CA THR A 392 -0.37 -12.11 26.31
C THR A 392 0.47 -11.07 27.05
N SER A 393 1.51 -10.58 26.41
CA SER A 393 2.52 -9.74 27.03
C SER A 393 2.70 -8.46 26.20
N ASP A 394 2.90 -7.35 26.90
CA ASP A 394 3.34 -6.11 26.25
C ASP A 394 4.82 -6.25 25.90
N ALA A 395 5.11 -6.29 24.60
CA ALA A 395 6.45 -6.48 24.04
C ALA A 395 6.92 -5.19 23.36
N LEU A 396 8.21 -4.90 23.51
CA LEU A 396 8.84 -3.80 22.82
C LEU A 396 9.71 -4.34 21.68
N ILE A 397 9.30 -4.12 20.42
CA ILE A 397 10.11 -4.53 19.28
C ILE A 397 11.04 -3.38 18.87
N LEU A 398 12.35 -3.59 18.96
CA LEU A 398 13.35 -2.60 18.57
C LEU A 398 13.48 -2.50 17.06
N GLU A 399 13.73 -1.28 16.61
CA GLU A 399 14.06 -0.97 15.23
C GLU A 399 15.56 -1.16 14.99
N ASP A 400 15.98 -1.30 13.73
CA ASP A 400 17.36 -1.62 13.35
C ASP A 400 18.40 -0.75 14.09
N GLU A 401 18.27 0.58 14.03
CA GLU A 401 19.22 1.51 14.67
C GLU A 401 19.24 1.41 16.20
N HIS A 402 18.07 1.18 16.83
CA HIS A 402 17.98 1.06 18.29
C HIS A 402 18.51 -0.29 18.77
N PHE A 403 18.26 -1.35 18.00
CA PHE A 403 18.84 -2.66 18.26
C PHE A 403 20.37 -2.60 18.20
N GLU A 404 20.94 -2.03 17.14
CA GLU A 404 22.40 -1.88 17.01
C GLU A 404 23.00 -1.03 18.14
N LEU A 405 22.31 0.04 18.56
CA LEU A 405 22.76 0.87 19.67
C LEU A 405 22.77 0.12 21.00
N VAL A 406 21.69 -0.60 21.33
CA VAL A 406 21.62 -1.42 22.55
C VAL A 406 22.69 -2.50 22.51
N HIS A 407 22.83 -3.20 21.39
CA HIS A 407 23.80 -4.26 21.22
C HIS A 407 25.25 -3.76 21.39
N ARG A 408 25.60 -2.64 20.74
CA ARG A 408 26.93 -2.02 20.90
C ARG A 408 27.16 -1.60 22.36
N ALA A 409 26.20 -0.93 22.98
CA ALA A 409 26.33 -0.42 24.35
C ALA A 409 26.51 -1.56 25.37
N THR A 410 25.77 -2.68 25.22
CA THR A 410 25.92 -3.87 26.06
C THR A 410 27.31 -4.46 25.92
N ARG A 411 27.80 -4.69 24.69
CA ARG A 411 29.15 -5.24 24.46
C ARG A 411 30.25 -4.35 25.03
N GLU A 412 30.15 -3.04 24.83
CA GLU A 412 31.10 -2.09 25.40
C GLU A 412 31.05 -2.05 26.93
N HIS A 413 29.88 -2.27 27.55
CA HIS A 413 29.75 -2.36 29.01
C HIS A 413 30.34 -3.66 29.56
N ASP A 414 30.02 -4.79 28.94
CA ASP A 414 30.53 -6.11 29.34
C ASP A 414 32.05 -6.20 29.18
N ALA A 415 32.62 -5.60 28.14
CA ALA A 415 34.08 -5.53 27.96
C ALA A 415 34.80 -4.63 28.98
N ARG A 416 34.07 -3.76 29.69
CA ARG A 416 34.62 -2.90 30.76
C ARG A 416 34.47 -3.52 32.16
N SER A 417 33.64 -4.55 32.28
CA SER A 417 33.31 -5.25 33.53
C SER A 417 34.18 -6.50 33.69
#